data_AF-A0A0L6V8F0-F1
#
_entry.id   AF-A0A0L6V8F0-F1
#
_cell.length_a   1.000
_cell.length_b   1.000
_cell.length_c   1.000
_cell.angle_alpha   90.00
_cell.angle_beta   90.00
_cell.angle_gamma   90.00
#
_symmetry.space_group_name_H-M   'P 1'
#
loop_
_entity.id
_entity.type
_entity.pdbx_description
1 polymer ?
#
loop_
_entity_poly.entity_id
_entity_poly.type
_entity_poly.pdbx_seq_one_letter_code
_entity_poly.pdbx_strand_id
1 'polypeptide(L)'
;MPLPPMEWIKLNPTGTTSPPALSHGCLMGPVYPDSTSSLPAFNQAFLFGGLSSAGTSNNGLYILDYSNDIPSWSQPPPTTSSLFTSSPQARSHFLCGWDSASNFRNQLNIYGGRAQDGQPLADFWYYDPTNHFWAQPNQFQPSNHPPNYGAVGGIDPIYLPAPPGTSNSMIFLGGANASHSSNTLLPNSLSVDGQLGSNTNTINIISSMVVGAPPVPSCLVS
;
A
#
# COMPACT_ATOMS: atom_id res chain seq x y z
N MET A 1 -8.60 -5.14 -38.43
CA MET A 1 -9.39 -4.47 -37.37
C MET A 1 -8.52 -3.35 -36.82
N PRO A 2 -8.90 -2.06 -36.97
CA PRO A 2 -8.07 -0.97 -36.45
C PRO A 2 -8.08 -1.00 -34.92
N LEU A 3 -6.93 -0.76 -34.30
CA LEU A 3 -6.84 -0.57 -32.86
C LEU A 3 -7.68 0.66 -32.49
N PRO A 4 -8.53 0.59 -31.44
CA PRO A 4 -9.22 1.78 -30.97
C PRO A 4 -8.20 2.84 -30.55
N PRO A 5 -8.46 4.13 -30.84
CA PRO A 5 -7.55 5.21 -30.51
C PRO A 5 -7.42 5.37 -28.99
N MET A 6 -6.22 5.70 -28.53
CA MET A 6 -5.98 6.10 -27.15
C MET A 6 -6.71 7.40 -26.87
N GLU A 7 -7.54 7.43 -25.82
CA GLU A 7 -8.26 8.62 -25.38
C GLU A 7 -7.75 9.09 -24.03
N TRP A 8 -7.50 10.40 -23.92
CA TRP A 8 -7.15 11.05 -22.67
C TRP A 8 -8.40 11.70 -22.09
N ILE A 9 -8.81 11.26 -20.90
CA ILE A 9 -9.96 11.82 -20.19
C ILE A 9 -9.45 12.65 -19.02
N LYS A 10 -9.70 13.95 -19.05
CA LYS A 10 -9.47 14.82 -17.89
C LYS A 10 -10.66 14.69 -16.94
N LEU A 11 -10.45 14.02 -15.82
CA LEU A 11 -11.43 13.99 -14.74
C LEU A 11 -11.54 15.38 -14.10
N ASN A 12 -12.76 15.82 -13.80
CA ASN A 12 -13.04 17.03 -13.01
C ASN A 12 -13.79 16.62 -11.73
N PRO A 13 -13.09 16.07 -10.73
CA PRO A 13 -13.75 15.56 -9.55
C PRO A 13 -14.42 16.67 -8.74
N THR A 14 -15.51 16.33 -8.06
CA THR A 14 -16.20 17.20 -7.10
C THR A 14 -15.80 16.85 -5.67
N GLY A 15 -16.46 17.41 -4.66
CA GLY A 15 -16.27 17.03 -3.26
C GLY A 15 -15.95 18.18 -2.32
N THR A 16 -15.90 17.89 -1.03
CA THR A 16 -15.69 18.88 0.04
C THR A 16 -14.22 19.06 0.41
N THR A 17 -13.39 18.08 0.10
CA THR A 17 -11.96 18.05 0.46
C THR A 17 -11.18 17.42 -0.68
N SER A 18 -10.39 18.23 -1.39
CA SER A 18 -9.52 17.76 -2.47
C SER A 18 -8.08 17.61 -1.98
N PRO A 19 -7.33 16.58 -2.40
CA PRO A 19 -5.92 16.51 -2.11
C PRO A 19 -5.17 17.71 -2.71
N PRO A 20 -4.12 18.22 -2.02
CA PRO A 20 -3.22 19.18 -2.63
C PRO A 20 -2.46 18.53 -3.81
N ALA A 21 -1.74 19.33 -4.59
CA ALA A 21 -0.87 18.81 -5.64
C ALA A 21 0.27 17.99 -5.00
N LEU A 22 0.15 16.67 -5.08
CA LEU A 22 1.07 15.70 -4.45
C LEU A 22 1.75 14.85 -5.51
N SER A 23 2.99 14.47 -5.23
CA SER A 23 3.79 13.52 -6.02
C SER A 23 4.36 12.44 -5.10
N HIS A 24 4.70 11.25 -5.64
CA HIS A 24 5.34 10.18 -4.86
C HIS A 24 4.54 9.70 -3.63
N GLY A 25 3.22 9.89 -3.65
CA GLY A 25 2.28 9.28 -2.71
C GLY A 25 1.78 7.93 -3.23
N CYS A 26 0.89 7.32 -2.47
CA CYS A 26 0.22 6.09 -2.88
C CYS A 26 -1.20 6.38 -3.33
N LEU A 27 -1.58 6.00 -4.55
CA LEU A 27 -2.97 5.92 -4.99
C LEU A 27 -3.32 4.45 -5.24
N MET A 28 -4.19 3.88 -4.42
CA MET A 28 -4.53 2.46 -4.45
C MET A 28 -6.01 2.26 -4.18
N GLY A 29 -6.67 1.43 -4.96
CA GLY A 29 -8.03 0.96 -4.69
C GLY A 29 -8.05 -0.54 -4.42
N PRO A 30 -9.14 -1.08 -3.86
CA PRO A 30 -9.32 -2.51 -3.77
C PRO A 30 -9.37 -3.16 -5.14
N VAL A 31 -8.82 -4.36 -5.23
CA VAL A 31 -8.89 -5.21 -6.41
C VAL A 31 -9.96 -6.25 -6.17
N TYR A 32 -11.18 -5.99 -6.66
CA TYR A 32 -12.26 -6.96 -6.62
C TYR A 32 -12.47 -7.58 -8.01
N PRO A 33 -12.61 -8.91 -8.10
CA PRO A 33 -12.87 -9.58 -9.37
C PRO A 33 -14.31 -9.38 -9.85
N ASP A 34 -15.23 -8.95 -8.97
CA ASP A 34 -16.63 -8.71 -9.29
C ASP A 34 -16.97 -7.21 -9.33
N SER A 35 -17.78 -6.81 -10.32
CA SER A 35 -18.25 -5.43 -10.48
C SER A 35 -19.47 -5.10 -9.59
N THR A 36 -19.86 -6.02 -8.70
CA THR A 36 -21.06 -5.91 -7.87
C THR A 36 -20.78 -6.14 -6.38
N SER A 37 -19.53 -5.95 -5.95
CA SER A 37 -19.13 -6.23 -4.56
C SER A 37 -19.81 -5.28 -3.58
N SER A 38 -20.35 -5.82 -2.49
CA SER A 38 -20.77 -5.05 -1.30
C SER A 38 -19.63 -4.85 -0.30
N LEU A 39 -18.41 -5.24 -0.67
CA LEU A 39 -17.25 -5.17 0.19
C LEU A 39 -16.84 -3.71 0.49
N PRO A 40 -16.26 -3.44 1.67
CA PRO A 40 -15.83 -2.10 2.04
C PRO A 40 -14.92 -1.49 0.97
N ALA A 41 -15.11 -0.19 0.71
CA ALA A 41 -14.36 0.57 -0.28
C ALA A 41 -14.51 0.16 -1.75
N PHE A 42 -15.54 -0.62 -2.10
CA PHE A 42 -15.91 -0.83 -3.49
C PHE A 42 -16.12 0.52 -4.20
N ASN A 43 -15.61 0.65 -5.43
CA ASN A 43 -15.58 1.90 -6.21
C ASN A 43 -14.86 3.10 -5.55
N GLN A 44 -13.87 2.82 -4.68
CA GLN A 44 -13.08 3.86 -4.04
C GLN A 44 -11.58 3.65 -4.25
N ALA A 45 -10.84 4.74 -4.40
CA ALA A 45 -9.38 4.75 -4.38
C ALA A 45 -8.89 5.64 -3.25
N PHE A 46 -7.79 5.24 -2.61
CA PHE A 46 -7.21 5.91 -1.48
C PHE A 46 -5.90 6.55 -1.90
N LEU A 47 -5.81 7.86 -1.70
CA LEU A 47 -4.58 8.63 -1.83
C LEU A 47 -4.01 8.91 -0.44
N PHE A 48 -2.82 8.40 -0.16
CA PHE A 48 -2.09 8.68 1.06
C PHE A 48 -0.73 9.29 0.76
N GLY A 49 -0.32 10.25 1.59
CA GLY A 49 1.03 10.80 1.63
C GLY A 49 1.51 11.45 0.34
N GLY A 50 2.82 11.49 0.15
CA GLY A 50 3.48 12.15 -0.97
C GLY A 50 4.08 13.51 -0.61
N LEU A 51 4.64 14.18 -1.62
CA LEU A 51 5.31 15.48 -1.53
C LEU A 51 4.55 16.54 -2.28
N SER A 52 4.36 17.69 -1.65
CA SER A 52 3.92 18.90 -2.32
C SER A 52 4.99 19.43 -3.28
N SER A 53 4.63 20.38 -4.13
CA SER A 53 5.59 21.11 -4.98
C SER A 53 6.69 21.84 -4.18
N ALA A 54 6.43 22.17 -2.91
CA ALA A 54 7.41 22.76 -2.00
C ALA A 54 8.32 21.74 -1.32
N GLY A 55 8.18 20.44 -1.63
CA GLY A 55 8.95 19.36 -1.01
C GLY A 55 8.48 19.00 0.41
N THR A 56 7.26 19.37 0.78
CA THR A 56 6.67 19.03 2.08
C THR A 56 5.93 17.70 1.98
N SER A 57 6.32 16.73 2.81
CA SER A 57 5.64 15.46 3.00
C SER A 57 4.26 15.66 3.60
N ASN A 58 3.30 14.87 3.14
CA ASN A 58 1.92 14.87 3.58
C ASN A 58 1.59 13.56 4.33
N ASN A 59 0.63 13.60 5.26
CA ASN A 59 0.06 12.42 5.94
C ASN A 59 -1.47 12.37 5.85
N GLY A 60 -2.08 13.18 4.97
CA GLY A 60 -3.50 13.15 4.69
C GLY A 60 -3.86 11.87 3.94
N LEU A 61 -5.01 11.31 4.31
CA LEU A 61 -5.69 10.25 3.57
C LEU A 61 -6.90 10.88 2.86
N TYR A 62 -6.97 10.69 1.55
CA TYR A 62 -8.05 11.17 0.69
C TYR A 62 -8.69 9.98 -0.03
N ILE A 63 -10.00 10.04 -0.20
CA ILE A 63 -10.80 8.99 -0.83
C ILE A 63 -11.38 9.58 -2.12
N LEU A 64 -11.06 8.96 -3.24
CA LEU A 64 -11.70 9.20 -4.53
C LEU A 64 -12.82 8.18 -4.69
N ASP A 65 -14.06 8.62 -4.56
CA ASP A 65 -15.24 7.81 -4.89
C ASP A 65 -15.54 7.98 -6.38
N TYR A 66 -15.55 6.87 -7.12
CA TYR A 66 -15.85 6.81 -8.55
C TYR A 66 -17.07 5.92 -8.85
N SER A 67 -17.98 5.78 -7.88
CA SER A 67 -19.25 5.06 -8.06
C SER A 67 -20.24 5.77 -9.00
N ASN A 68 -20.04 7.07 -9.23
CA ASN A 68 -20.84 7.90 -10.13
C ASN A 68 -19.99 8.38 -11.31
N ASP A 69 -20.64 8.83 -12.40
CA ASP A 69 -19.98 9.34 -13.61
C ASP A 69 -18.99 10.49 -13.33
N ILE A 70 -19.26 11.29 -12.30
CA ILE A 70 -18.37 12.35 -11.82
C ILE A 70 -17.74 11.88 -10.50
N PRO A 71 -16.44 11.56 -10.48
CA PRO A 71 -15.76 11.17 -9.25
C PRO A 71 -15.81 12.29 -8.20
N SER A 72 -15.76 11.92 -6.92
CA SER A 72 -15.77 12.88 -5.82
C SER A 72 -14.68 12.59 -4.80
N TRP A 73 -13.99 13.64 -4.37
CA TRP A 73 -13.00 13.57 -3.31
C TRP A 73 -13.63 13.80 -1.94
N SER A 74 -13.19 13.03 -0.97
CA SER A 74 -13.50 13.21 0.44
C SER A 74 -12.30 12.82 1.31
N GLN A 75 -12.38 13.11 2.60
CA GLN A 75 -11.53 12.50 3.62
C GLN A 75 -12.34 11.45 4.39
N PRO A 76 -11.67 10.42 4.95
CA PRO A 76 -12.36 9.48 5.80
C PRO A 76 -13.04 10.17 6.99
N PRO A 77 -14.17 9.64 7.46
CA PRO A 77 -14.75 10.11 8.71
C PRO A 77 -13.79 9.81 9.89
N PRO A 78 -14.02 10.44 11.06
CA PRO A 78 -13.26 10.13 12.26
C PRO A 78 -13.29 8.63 12.57
N THR A 79 -12.19 8.13 13.15
CA THR A 79 -12.10 6.73 13.57
C THR A 79 -13.23 6.35 14.52
N THR A 80 -13.75 5.14 14.34
CA THR A 80 -14.70 4.53 15.30
C THR A 80 -14.00 3.67 16.35
N SER A 81 -12.68 3.43 16.22
CA SER A 81 -11.90 2.66 17.18
C SER A 81 -11.43 3.53 18.35
N SER A 82 -11.57 3.01 19.57
CA SER A 82 -10.99 3.62 20.77
C SER A 82 -9.58 3.09 21.09
N LEU A 83 -9.13 2.03 20.42
CA LEU A 83 -7.83 1.39 20.64
C LEU A 83 -6.78 1.91 19.67
N PHE A 84 -7.17 2.23 18.43
CA PHE A 84 -6.26 2.63 17.37
C PHE A 84 -6.44 4.11 17.04
N THR A 85 -5.68 4.96 17.72
CA THR A 85 -5.76 6.43 17.61
C THR A 85 -4.53 7.05 16.93
N SER A 86 -3.48 6.27 16.71
CA SER A 86 -2.27 6.71 16.01
C SER A 86 -2.43 6.61 14.51
N SER A 87 -1.80 7.52 13.77
CA SER A 87 -1.70 7.47 12.31
C SER A 87 -0.24 7.55 11.86
N PRO A 88 0.06 7.10 10.63
CA PRO A 88 1.42 7.19 10.11
C PRO A 88 1.84 8.66 9.97
N GLN A 89 3.09 8.93 10.31
CA GLN A 89 3.71 10.23 10.01
C GLN A 89 3.76 10.54 8.51
N ALA A 90 3.95 11.82 8.19
CA ALA A 90 4.05 12.32 6.82
C ALA A 90 5.24 11.70 6.08
N ARG A 91 4.98 11.16 4.89
CA ARG A 91 5.95 10.36 4.14
C ARG A 91 5.72 10.37 2.65
N SER A 92 6.74 10.02 1.88
CA SER A 92 6.70 9.84 0.43
C SER A 92 7.56 8.65 -0.01
N HIS A 93 7.50 8.25 -1.29
CA HIS A 93 8.36 7.18 -1.85
C HIS A 93 8.27 5.85 -1.07
N PHE A 94 7.13 5.56 -0.46
CA PHE A 94 6.88 4.33 0.27
C PHE A 94 6.23 3.30 -0.64
N LEU A 95 6.27 2.05 -0.21
CA LEU A 95 5.51 0.99 -0.85
C LEU A 95 4.09 1.00 -0.33
N CYS A 96 3.14 0.70 -1.21
CA CYS A 96 1.78 0.47 -0.80
C CYS A 96 1.13 -0.61 -1.64
N GLY A 97 0.06 -1.18 -1.10
CA GLY A 97 -0.74 -2.17 -1.79
C GLY A 97 -2.04 -2.40 -1.06
N TRP A 98 -3.04 -2.86 -1.81
CA TRP A 98 -4.27 -3.32 -1.22
C TRP A 98 -4.14 -4.78 -0.80
N ASP A 99 -4.48 -5.06 0.46
CA ASP A 99 -4.48 -6.39 1.05
C ASP A 99 -5.92 -6.87 1.17
N SER A 100 -6.30 -7.79 0.29
CA SER A 100 -7.58 -8.50 0.33
C SER A 100 -7.31 -9.99 0.50
N ALA A 101 -7.78 -10.57 1.61
CA ALA A 101 -7.55 -11.97 1.93
C ALA A 101 -8.84 -12.69 2.33
N SER A 102 -8.85 -14.03 2.21
CA SER A 102 -10.02 -14.87 2.48
C SER A 102 -10.52 -14.84 3.92
N ASN A 103 -9.77 -14.26 4.86
CA ASN A 103 -10.19 -14.01 6.23
C ASN A 103 -10.87 -12.64 6.44
N PHE A 104 -11.40 -12.05 5.37
CA PHE A 104 -12.06 -10.73 5.34
C PHE A 104 -11.14 -9.55 5.68
N ARG A 105 -9.82 -9.73 5.69
CA ARG A 105 -8.91 -8.58 5.67
C ARG A 105 -9.08 -7.84 4.36
N ASN A 106 -9.28 -6.53 4.47
CA ASN A 106 -9.51 -5.64 3.36
C ASN A 106 -8.98 -4.25 3.73
N GLN A 107 -7.71 -4.00 3.47
CA GLN A 107 -6.99 -2.88 4.06
C GLN A 107 -5.92 -2.33 3.11
N LEU A 108 -5.65 -1.04 3.23
CA LEU A 108 -4.53 -0.40 2.54
C LEU A 108 -3.27 -0.59 3.39
N ASN A 109 -2.29 -1.32 2.87
CA ASN A 109 -1.01 -1.51 3.51
C ASN A 109 0.02 -0.51 2.97
N ILE A 110 0.86 0.02 3.85
CA ILE A 110 2.02 0.85 3.51
C ILE A 110 3.25 0.38 4.27
N TYR A 111 4.41 0.47 3.62
CA TYR A 111 5.69 0.11 4.22
C TYR A 111 6.79 1.12 3.86
N GLY A 112 7.54 1.52 4.89
CA GLY A 112 8.70 2.38 4.77
C GLY A 112 8.35 3.77 4.24
N GLY A 113 9.24 4.29 3.39
CA GLY A 113 9.16 5.63 2.82
C GLY A 113 10.20 6.58 3.36
N ARG A 114 10.10 7.82 2.89
CA ARG A 114 10.98 8.93 3.24
C ARG A 114 10.20 9.94 4.08
N ALA A 115 10.67 10.19 5.28
CA ALA A 115 10.13 11.21 6.18
C ALA A 115 10.49 12.63 5.71
N GLN A 116 9.90 13.64 6.36
CA GLN A 116 10.12 15.05 6.04
C GLN A 116 11.59 15.48 6.18
N ASP A 117 12.31 14.92 7.14
CA ASP A 117 13.75 15.15 7.37
C ASP A 117 14.65 14.41 6.37
N GLY A 118 14.04 13.66 5.45
CA GLY A 118 14.72 12.87 4.43
C GLY A 118 15.17 11.49 4.91
N GLN A 119 14.94 11.12 6.17
CA GLN A 119 15.33 9.82 6.70
C GLN A 119 14.44 8.69 6.15
N PRO A 120 15.02 7.50 5.89
CA PRO A 120 14.25 6.33 5.52
C PRO A 120 13.46 5.81 6.72
N LEU A 121 12.27 5.30 6.45
CA LEU A 121 11.39 4.67 7.43
C LEU A 121 11.39 3.15 7.23
N ALA A 122 11.18 2.44 8.34
CA ALA A 122 11.10 0.98 8.38
C ALA A 122 9.76 0.48 8.89
N ASP A 123 8.81 1.36 9.21
CA ASP A 123 7.53 0.99 9.81
C ASP A 123 6.54 0.45 8.77
N PHE A 124 5.64 -0.40 9.26
CA PHE A 124 4.50 -0.91 8.52
C PHE A 124 3.22 -0.35 9.13
N TRP A 125 2.30 0.08 8.27
CA TRP A 125 0.99 0.54 8.68
C TRP A 125 -0.07 -0.04 7.76
N TYR A 126 -1.26 -0.19 8.29
CA TYR A 126 -2.43 -0.52 7.51
C TYR A 126 -3.61 0.34 7.92
N TYR A 127 -4.45 0.64 6.94
CA TYR A 127 -5.68 1.40 7.12
C TYR A 127 -6.88 0.51 6.88
N ASP A 128 -7.77 0.44 7.87
CA ASP A 128 -9.05 -0.24 7.78
C ASP A 128 -10.12 0.73 7.25
N PRO A 129 -10.60 0.56 6.00
CA PRO A 129 -11.65 1.40 5.43
C PRO A 129 -13.02 1.17 6.07
N THR A 130 -13.24 0.08 6.80
CA THR A 130 -14.51 -0.27 7.46
C THR A 130 -14.69 0.49 8.77
N ASN A 131 -13.61 0.56 9.56
CA ASN A 131 -13.61 1.18 10.89
C ASN A 131 -12.83 2.51 10.94
N HIS A 132 -12.29 2.94 9.81
CA HIS A 132 -11.66 4.24 9.58
C HIS A 132 -10.48 4.52 10.52
N PHE A 133 -9.59 3.55 10.70
CA PHE A 133 -8.41 3.72 11.55
C PHE A 133 -7.14 3.22 10.89
N TRP A 134 -6.03 3.82 11.32
CA TRP A 134 -4.69 3.31 11.05
C TRP A 134 -4.22 2.48 12.24
N ALA A 135 -3.48 1.41 11.95
CA ALA A 135 -2.83 0.62 12.98
C ALA A 135 -1.51 0.03 12.49
N GLN A 136 -0.69 -0.38 13.45
CA GLN A 136 0.56 -1.08 13.21
C GLN A 136 0.44 -2.53 13.68
N PRO A 137 1.14 -3.48 13.02
CA PRO A 137 1.22 -4.84 13.52
C PRO A 137 1.85 -4.88 14.92
N ASN A 138 1.24 -5.62 15.85
CA ASN A 138 1.71 -5.68 17.24
C ASN A 138 3.14 -6.20 17.40
N GLN A 139 3.58 -7.07 16.48
CA GLN A 139 4.89 -7.72 16.53
C GLN A 139 5.89 -7.16 15.52
N PHE A 140 5.61 -5.99 14.93
CA PHE A 140 6.51 -5.40 13.95
C PHE A 140 7.79 -4.88 14.62
N GLN A 141 8.94 -5.46 14.26
CA GLN A 141 10.25 -5.08 14.80
C GLN A 141 11.09 -4.41 13.71
N PRO A 142 11.28 -3.07 13.75
CA PRO A 142 12.07 -2.36 12.74
C PRO A 142 13.50 -2.88 12.56
N SER A 143 14.08 -3.51 13.58
CA SER A 143 15.42 -4.14 13.48
C SER A 143 15.48 -5.29 12.49
N ASN A 144 14.35 -5.94 12.20
CA ASN A 144 14.25 -7.06 11.25
C ASN A 144 13.81 -6.59 9.86
N HIS A 145 13.55 -5.29 9.69
CA HIS A 145 13.02 -4.68 8.47
C HIS A 145 13.85 -3.43 8.13
N PRO A 146 14.81 -3.50 7.20
CA PRO A 146 15.70 -2.37 6.95
C PRO A 146 14.91 -1.15 6.43
N PRO A 147 15.19 0.07 6.93
CA PRO A 147 14.58 1.28 6.43
C PRO A 147 14.80 1.44 4.92
N ASN A 148 13.73 1.76 4.19
CA ASN A 148 13.77 1.80 2.74
C ASN A 148 12.78 2.84 2.17
N TYR A 149 13.17 3.49 1.07
CA TYR A 149 12.28 4.29 0.24
C TYR A 149 12.70 4.23 -1.23
N GLY A 150 11.78 4.56 -2.13
CA GLY A 150 12.01 4.51 -3.57
C GLY A 150 12.17 3.08 -4.11
N ALA A 151 11.81 2.08 -3.31
CA ALA A 151 11.65 0.72 -3.77
C ALA A 151 10.45 0.62 -4.72
N VAL A 152 10.51 -0.35 -5.63
CA VAL A 152 9.39 -0.69 -6.51
C VAL A 152 8.83 -2.03 -6.07
N GLY A 153 7.51 -2.13 -6.02
CA GLY A 153 6.85 -3.33 -5.50
C GLY A 153 5.34 -3.22 -5.52
N GLY A 154 4.71 -4.28 -5.07
CA GLY A 154 3.26 -4.39 -4.98
C GLY A 154 2.86 -5.54 -4.08
N ILE A 155 1.57 -5.68 -3.83
CA ILE A 155 1.03 -6.84 -3.13
C ILE A 155 0.66 -7.90 -4.15
N ASP A 156 1.10 -9.12 -3.89
CA ASP A 156 0.67 -10.33 -4.58
C ASP A 156 -0.46 -10.99 -3.78
N PRO A 157 -1.71 -10.90 -4.24
CA PRO A 157 -2.86 -11.55 -3.60
C PRO A 157 -2.98 -13.05 -3.96
N ILE A 158 -2.16 -13.56 -4.89
CA ILE A 158 -2.17 -14.97 -5.33
C ILE A 158 -0.95 -15.71 -4.77
N TYR A 159 -0.17 -15.11 -3.86
CA TYR A 159 0.87 -15.84 -3.16
C TYR A 159 0.23 -16.94 -2.31
N LEU A 160 0.04 -18.12 -2.90
CA LEU A 160 -0.63 -19.29 -2.34
C LEU A 160 0.08 -19.68 -1.04
N PRO A 161 -0.45 -19.37 0.16
CA PRO A 161 -0.06 -20.19 1.27
C PRO A 161 -0.75 -21.54 1.04
N ALA A 162 -0.02 -22.63 1.25
CA ALA A 162 -0.68 -23.90 1.40
C ALA A 162 -1.84 -23.73 2.41
N PRO A 163 -3.03 -24.33 2.17
CA PRO A 163 -4.09 -24.35 3.17
C PRO A 163 -3.49 -24.72 4.53
N PRO A 164 -3.74 -23.93 5.59
CA PRO A 164 -4.89 -23.04 5.77
C PRO A 164 -4.60 -21.52 5.59
N GLY A 165 -3.50 -21.10 4.96
CA GLY A 165 -3.11 -19.70 5.04
C GLY A 165 -4.09 -18.74 4.34
N THR A 166 -4.24 -17.55 4.93
CA THR A 166 -4.95 -16.40 4.34
C THR A 166 -3.99 -15.23 4.17
N SER A 167 -2.70 -15.54 4.01
CA SER A 167 -1.62 -14.58 4.04
C SER A 167 -1.36 -14.00 2.66
N ASN A 168 -1.11 -12.69 2.60
CA ASN A 168 -0.71 -11.99 1.38
C ASN A 168 0.73 -11.51 1.51
N SER A 169 1.42 -11.30 0.39
CA SER A 169 2.82 -10.88 0.41
C SER A 169 3.01 -9.57 -0.34
N MET A 170 3.62 -8.58 0.30
CA MET A 170 4.15 -7.40 -0.38
C MET A 170 5.55 -7.74 -0.88
N ILE A 171 5.75 -7.75 -2.20
CA ILE A 171 7.04 -8.04 -2.84
C ILE A 171 7.64 -6.73 -3.33
N PHE A 172 8.92 -6.51 -3.05
CA PHE A 172 9.61 -5.30 -3.47
C PHE A 172 11.08 -5.52 -3.79
N LEU A 173 11.60 -4.66 -4.65
CA LEU A 173 12.98 -4.68 -5.12
C LEU A 173 13.61 -3.29 -5.00
N GLY A 174 14.90 -3.29 -4.67
CA GLY A 174 15.72 -2.08 -4.62
C GLY A 174 15.29 -1.09 -3.53
N GLY A 175 15.44 0.19 -3.85
CA GLY A 175 15.26 1.31 -2.93
C GLY A 175 16.54 1.72 -2.21
N ALA A 176 16.45 2.83 -1.47
CA ALA A 176 17.54 3.47 -0.77
C ALA A 176 17.34 3.39 0.76
N ASN A 177 18.44 3.11 1.45
CA ASN A 177 18.56 3.29 2.90
C ASN A 177 19.20 4.66 3.20
N ALA A 178 19.60 4.89 4.46
CA ALA A 178 20.18 6.17 4.88
C ALA A 178 21.45 6.54 4.11
N SER A 179 22.21 5.56 3.61
CA SER A 179 23.44 5.76 2.84
C SER A 179 23.23 5.76 1.32
N HIS A 180 22.00 5.57 0.82
CA HIS A 180 21.65 5.47 -0.61
C HIS A 180 22.49 4.43 -1.38
N SER A 181 23.06 3.43 -0.69
CA SER A 181 24.14 2.60 -1.22
C SER A 181 23.74 1.15 -1.51
N SER A 182 22.44 0.87 -1.70
CA SER A 182 22.00 -0.48 -2.04
C SER A 182 22.12 -0.73 -3.55
N ASN A 183 23.12 -1.50 -3.95
CA ASN A 183 23.30 -2.02 -5.31
C ASN A 183 22.65 -3.40 -5.52
N THR A 184 21.99 -3.94 -4.50
CA THR A 184 21.37 -5.27 -4.53
C THR A 184 19.92 -5.18 -4.98
N LEU A 185 19.65 -5.66 -6.20
CA LEU A 185 18.29 -5.82 -6.76
C LEU A 185 17.66 -7.17 -6.38
N LEU A 186 17.85 -7.61 -5.14
CA LEU A 186 17.25 -8.86 -4.67
C LEU A 186 15.79 -8.61 -4.25
N PRO A 187 14.85 -9.47 -4.70
CA PRO A 187 13.47 -9.38 -4.27
C PRO A 187 13.33 -9.76 -2.80
N ASN A 188 12.66 -8.88 -2.05
CA ASN A 188 12.25 -9.12 -0.68
C ASN A 188 10.73 -9.24 -0.62
N SER A 189 10.23 -10.02 0.33
CA SER A 189 8.81 -10.11 0.64
C SER A 189 8.52 -9.78 2.10
N LEU A 190 7.37 -9.15 2.33
CA LEU A 190 6.73 -9.01 3.63
C LEU A 190 5.43 -9.81 3.57
N SER A 191 5.42 -10.96 4.23
CA SER A 191 4.20 -11.75 4.39
C SER A 191 3.36 -11.18 5.53
N VAL A 192 2.10 -10.93 5.24
CA VAL A 192 1.10 -10.37 6.14
C VAL A 192 0.10 -11.46 6.50
N ASP A 193 0.07 -11.87 7.76
CA ASP A 193 -0.83 -12.89 8.28
C ASP A 193 -1.57 -12.42 9.53
N GLY A 194 -2.68 -13.07 9.87
CA GLY A 194 -3.54 -12.69 11.01
C GLY A 194 -4.74 -11.84 10.61
N GLN A 195 -5.40 -11.22 11.60
CA GLN A 195 -6.68 -10.51 11.43
C GLN A 195 -6.63 -9.11 12.03
N LEU A 196 -7.35 -8.19 11.38
CA LEU A 196 -7.65 -6.85 11.89
C LEU A 196 -9.15 -6.66 12.08
N GLY A 197 -9.51 -5.96 13.15
CA GLY A 197 -10.84 -5.42 13.39
C GLY A 197 -10.79 -4.30 14.42
N SER A 198 -11.93 -3.66 14.69
CA SER A 198 -12.04 -2.49 15.59
C SER A 198 -11.48 -2.71 17.00
N ASN A 199 -11.50 -3.96 17.48
CA ASN A 199 -11.00 -4.38 18.79
C ASN A 199 -9.96 -5.51 18.74
N THR A 200 -9.52 -5.92 17.55
CA THR A 200 -8.60 -7.06 17.37
C THR A 200 -7.47 -6.68 16.42
N ASN A 201 -6.24 -6.94 16.83
CA ASN A 201 -5.07 -6.83 15.97
C ASN A 201 -4.15 -8.02 16.25
N THR A 202 -4.22 -9.04 15.39
CA THR A 202 -3.34 -10.21 15.43
C THR A 202 -2.39 -10.24 14.25
N ILE A 203 -2.27 -9.12 13.52
CA ILE A 203 -1.44 -9.06 12.32
C ILE A 203 0.02 -9.25 12.70
N ASN A 204 0.65 -10.19 12.02
CA ASN A 204 2.08 -10.44 12.07
C ASN A 204 2.70 -10.21 10.68
N ILE A 205 3.90 -9.62 10.66
CA ILE A 205 4.66 -9.35 9.44
C ILE A 205 5.95 -10.14 9.49
N ILE A 206 6.15 -11.00 8.51
CA ILE A 206 7.35 -11.82 8.39
C ILE A 206 8.10 -11.36 7.14
N SER A 207 9.36 -10.94 7.31
CA SER A 207 10.23 -10.64 6.17
C SER A 207 11.03 -11.86 5.74
N SER A 208 11.10 -12.07 4.43
CA SER A 208 11.97 -13.07 3.82
C SER A 208 12.55 -12.55 2.52
N MET A 209 13.74 -13.03 2.15
CA MET A 209 14.20 -12.92 0.76
C MET A 209 13.39 -13.90 -0.09
N VAL A 210 12.95 -13.47 -1.27
CA VAL A 210 12.25 -14.36 -2.21
C VAL A 210 13.29 -15.26 -2.88
N VAL A 211 13.50 -16.45 -2.34
CA VAL A 211 14.37 -17.48 -2.95
C VAL A 211 13.51 -18.29 -3.91
N GLY A 212 13.53 -17.96 -5.21
CA GLY A 212 12.59 -18.62 -6.13
C GLY A 212 12.67 -18.32 -7.63
N ALA A 213 13.76 -17.76 -8.17
CA ALA A 213 13.96 -17.84 -9.61
C ALA A 213 14.65 -19.18 -9.93
N PRO A 214 14.05 -20.10 -10.73
CA PRO A 214 14.85 -21.18 -11.31
C PRO A 214 16.00 -20.54 -12.11
N PRO A 215 17.19 -21.17 -12.16
CA PRO A 215 18.28 -20.65 -12.99
C PRO A 215 17.73 -20.47 -14.41
N VAL A 216 17.83 -19.25 -14.94
CA VAL A 216 17.58 -18.98 -16.35
C VAL A 216 18.45 -19.99 -17.10
N PRO A 217 17.88 -20.89 -17.94
CA PRO A 217 18.71 -21.76 -18.74
C PRO A 217 19.60 -20.82 -19.55
N SER A 218 20.91 -20.99 -19.42
CA SER A 218 21.86 -20.32 -20.27
C SER A 218 21.45 -20.59 -21.72
N CYS A 219 20.82 -19.62 -22.39
CA CYS A 219 20.75 -19.63 -23.83
C CYS A 219 22.21 -19.57 -24.30
N LEU A 220 22.73 -20.75 -24.64
CA LEU A 220 23.93 -20.90 -25.43
C LEU A 220 23.72 -20.07 -26.69
N VAL A 221 24.42 -18.94 -26.76
CA VAL A 221 24.71 -18.29 -28.03
C VAL A 221 25.72 -19.21 -28.71
N SER A 222 25.23 -20.07 -29.60
CA SER A 222 26.02 -20.70 -30.65
C SER A 222 26.01 -19.81 -31.89
#